data_AF-A0A455UIK0-F1
#
_entry.id   AF-A0A455UIK0-F1
#
_cell.length_a   1.000
_cell.length_b   1.000
_cell.length_c   1.000
_cell.angle_alpha   90.00
_cell.angle_beta   90.00
_cell.angle_gamma   90.00
#
_symmetry.space_group_name_H-M   'P 1'
#
loop_
_entity.id
_entity.type
_entity.pdbx_description
1 polymer ?
#
loop_
_entity_poly.entity_id
_entity_poly.type
_entity_poly.pdbx_seq_one_letter_code
_entity_poly.pdbx_strand_id
1 'polypeptide(L)'
;MAGIVPGFLLALGLSIYVYFFAGDMVTSKTKQQSRRHALLHGLLPALMPVFVVGAILAGIVTPTEAAAFAVVYALILGVVLYRNIKLVNLPGIFARAMRDSAVIMVIMGPLPPPTGC
;
A
#
# COMPACT_ATOMS: atom_id res chain seq x y z
N MET A 1 6.19 16.23 16.19
CA MET A 1 5.32 17.16 15.43
C MET A 1 5.79 17.44 13.99
N ALA A 2 7.05 17.17 13.62
CA ALA A 2 7.61 17.50 12.30
C ALA A 2 6.91 16.87 11.07
N GLY A 3 6.15 15.78 11.23
CA GLY A 3 5.44 15.09 10.14
C GLY A 3 3.97 15.49 9.95
N ILE A 4 3.34 16.12 10.94
CA ILE A 4 1.90 16.47 10.87
C ILE A 4 1.65 17.56 9.83
N VAL A 5 2.51 18.59 9.81
CA VAL A 5 2.42 19.69 8.85
C VAL A 5 2.54 19.19 7.41
N PRO A 6 3.60 18.45 7.00
CA PRO A 6 3.68 17.93 5.63
C PRO A 6 2.57 16.92 5.31
N GLY A 7 2.14 16.11 6.28
CA GLY A 7 1.04 15.16 6.09
C GLY A 7 -0.29 15.85 5.77
N PHE A 8 -0.63 16.91 6.51
CA PHE A 8 -1.86 17.67 6.29
C PHE A 8 -1.83 18.44 4.97
N LEU A 9 -0.67 19.01 4.61
CA LEU A 9 -0.45 19.74 3.37
C LEU A 9 -0.61 18.82 2.15
N LEU A 10 -0.07 17.60 2.21
CA LEU A 10 -0.29 16.57 1.19
C LEU A 10 -1.75 16.12 1.14
N ALA A 11 -2.38 15.85 2.29
CA ALA A 11 -3.78 15.42 2.34
C ALA A 11 -4.73 16.43 1.67
N LEU A 12 -4.58 17.72 1.98
CA LEU A 12 -5.35 18.78 1.33
C LEU A 12 -5.02 18.91 -0.16
N GLY A 13 -3.74 18.92 -0.53
CA GLY A 13 -3.31 19.04 -1.92
C GLY A 13 -3.85 17.92 -2.81
N LEU A 14 -3.76 16.67 -2.35
CA LEU A 14 -4.30 15.50 -3.03
C LEU A 14 -5.83 15.53 -3.10
N SER A 15 -6.52 15.94 -2.03
CA SER A 15 -7.98 16.06 -2.01
C SER A 15 -8.48 17.07 -3.04
N ILE A 16 -7.84 18.24 -3.12
CA ILE A 16 -8.15 19.27 -4.10
C ILE A 16 -7.87 18.75 -5.52
N TYR A 17 -6.70 18.14 -5.73
CA TYR A 17 -6.30 17.60 -7.03
C TYR A 17 -7.31 16.56 -7.56
N VAL A 18 -7.73 15.61 -6.71
CA VAL A 18 -8.72 14.59 -7.07
C VAL A 18 -10.08 15.24 -7.36
N TYR A 19 -10.51 16.21 -6.56
CA TYR A 19 -11.80 16.89 -6.77
C TYR A 19 -11.88 17.57 -8.15
N PHE A 20 -10.80 18.22 -8.59
CA PHE A 20 -10.76 18.89 -9.89
C PHE A 20 -10.48 17.96 -11.07
N PHE A 21 -9.64 16.94 -10.89
CA PHE A 21 -9.13 16.13 -12.02
C PHE A 21 -9.81 14.76 -12.17
N ALA A 22 -10.45 14.23 -11.13
CA ALA A 22 -11.02 12.88 -11.14
C ALA A 22 -12.54 12.82 -11.40
N GLY A 23 -13.20 13.96 -11.65
CA GLY A 23 -14.67 14.09 -11.79
C GLY A 23 -15.33 13.11 -12.78
N ASP A 24 -14.60 12.68 -13.82
CA ASP A 24 -15.13 11.79 -14.87
C ASP A 24 -14.74 10.30 -14.74
N MET A 25 -13.76 9.94 -13.90
CA MET A 25 -13.30 8.54 -13.80
C MET A 25 -14.05 7.72 -12.74
N VAL A 26 -14.65 8.38 -11.74
CA VAL A 26 -15.27 7.73 -10.56
C VAL A 26 -16.74 7.36 -10.80
N THR A 27 -17.41 8.05 -11.72
CA THR A 27 -18.87 7.99 -11.92
C THR A 27 -19.33 6.81 -12.80
N SER A 28 -18.47 6.28 -13.67
CA SER A 28 -18.83 5.18 -14.59
C SER A 28 -18.91 3.80 -13.92
N LYS A 29 -18.04 3.48 -12.94
CA LYS A 29 -17.99 2.13 -12.32
C LYS A 29 -18.76 1.98 -11.00
N THR A 30 -19.19 3.09 -10.40
CA THR A 30 -19.75 3.10 -9.04
C THR A 30 -21.26 2.85 -8.99
N LYS A 31 -21.99 3.03 -10.10
CA LYS A 31 -23.46 3.08 -10.05
C LYS A 31 -24.17 1.71 -9.96
N GLN A 32 -23.47 0.59 -10.22
CA GLN A 32 -24.15 -0.70 -10.39
C GLN A 32 -23.54 -1.90 -9.64
N GLN A 33 -22.49 -1.70 -8.85
CA GLN A 33 -21.98 -2.77 -7.97
C GLN A 33 -22.44 -2.48 -6.54
N SER A 34 -23.54 -3.15 -6.15
CA SER A 34 -24.18 -3.09 -4.83
C SER A 34 -23.16 -2.85 -3.70
N ARG A 35 -23.37 -1.81 -2.87
CA ARG A 35 -22.48 -1.42 -1.75
C ARG A 35 -21.95 -2.62 -0.95
N ARG A 36 -22.75 -3.67 -0.79
CA ARG A 36 -22.35 -4.92 -0.13
C ARG A 36 -21.20 -5.64 -0.83
N HIS A 37 -21.18 -5.68 -2.15
CA HIS A 37 -20.12 -6.33 -2.92
C HIS A 37 -18.81 -5.55 -2.82
N ALA A 38 -18.85 -4.22 -2.83
CA ALA A 38 -17.67 -3.38 -2.61
C ALA A 38 -17.10 -3.55 -1.18
N LEU A 39 -17.96 -3.63 -0.17
CA LEU A 39 -17.54 -3.86 1.21
C LEU A 39 -16.92 -5.25 1.40
N LEU A 40 -17.53 -6.29 0.83
CA LEU A 40 -17.00 -7.66 0.88
C LEU A 40 -15.69 -7.78 0.10
N HIS A 41 -15.56 -7.14 -1.06
CA HIS A 41 -14.31 -7.09 -1.81
C HIS A 41 -13.22 -6.26 -1.13
N GLY A 42 -13.57 -5.24 -0.33
CA GLY A 42 -12.60 -4.43 0.42
C GLY A 42 -12.15 -5.07 1.74
N LEU A 43 -12.92 -6.02 2.28
CA LEU A 43 -12.64 -6.66 3.55
C LEU A 43 -11.38 -7.53 3.49
N LEU A 44 -11.15 -8.23 2.37
CA LEU A 44 -10.00 -9.14 2.23
C LEU A 44 -8.65 -8.39 2.26
N PRO A 45 -8.45 -7.29 1.50
CA PRO A 45 -7.25 -6.46 1.65
C PRO A 45 -7.13 -5.82 3.04
N ALA A 46 -8.24 -5.44 3.67
CA ALA A 46 -8.23 -4.80 4.98
C ALA A 46 -7.83 -5.75 6.12
N LEU A 47 -8.11 -7.06 5.98
CA LEU A 47 -7.69 -8.07 6.93
C LEU A 47 -6.17 -8.32 6.96
N MET A 48 -5.47 -8.03 5.86
CA MET A 48 -4.04 -8.25 5.73
C MET A 48 -3.21 -7.50 6.81
N PRO A 49 -3.32 -6.17 6.98
CA PRO A 49 -2.58 -5.47 8.02
C PRO A 49 -2.95 -5.93 9.43
N VAL A 50 -4.22 -6.27 9.68
CA VAL A 50 -4.64 -6.82 10.99
C VAL A 50 -3.97 -8.16 11.26
N PHE A 51 -3.91 -9.04 10.26
CA PHE A 51 -3.23 -10.32 10.37
C PHE A 51 -1.73 -10.18 10.59
N VAL A 52 -1.06 -9.31 9.81
CA VAL A 52 0.39 -9.10 9.93
C VAL A 52 0.76 -8.48 11.27
N VAL A 53 0.08 -7.39 11.66
CA VAL A 53 0.35 -6.71 12.94
C VAL A 53 -0.03 -7.62 14.10
N GLY A 54 -1.16 -8.33 14.02
CA GLY A 54 -1.60 -9.28 15.02
C GLY A 54 -0.60 -10.43 15.23
N ALA A 55 -0.10 -11.03 14.14
CA ALA A 55 0.87 -12.12 14.21
C ALA A 55 2.21 -11.70 14.83
N ILE A 56 2.68 -10.49 14.52
CA ILE A 56 3.92 -9.92 15.08
C ILE A 56 3.73 -9.59 16.56
N LEU A 57 2.66 -8.88 16.93
CA LEU A 57 2.42 -8.46 18.32
C LEU A 57 2.11 -9.65 19.24
N ALA A 58 1.47 -10.69 18.73
CA ALA A 58 1.22 -11.92 19.48
C ALA A 58 2.48 -12.80 19.66
N GLY A 59 3.61 -12.45 19.01
CA GLY A 59 4.86 -13.21 19.10
C GLY A 59 4.80 -14.60 18.44
N ILE A 60 3.80 -14.84 17.59
CA ILE A 60 3.62 -16.14 16.91
C ILE A 60 4.62 -16.28 15.77
N VAL A 61 4.91 -15.18 15.07
CA VAL A 61 5.68 -15.18 13.82
C VAL A 61 6.67 -14.00 13.82
N THR A 62 7.88 -14.21 13.31
CA THR A 62 8.85 -13.10 13.20
C THR A 62 8.43 -12.10 12.11
N PRO A 63 8.85 -10.82 12.19
CA PRO A 63 8.46 -9.81 11.20
C PRO A 63 8.83 -10.18 9.77
N THR A 64 9.95 -10.90 9.60
CA THR A 64 10.44 -11.36 8.30
C THR A 64 9.57 -12.48 7.71
N GLU A 65 9.14 -13.44 8.53
CA GLU A 65 8.20 -14.50 8.12
C GLU A 65 6.81 -13.93 7.84
N ALA A 66 6.31 -13.02 8.69
CA ALA A 66 5.03 -12.36 8.49
C ALA A 66 5.00 -11.55 7.17
N ALA A 67 6.10 -10.88 6.82
CA ALA A 67 6.24 -10.19 5.54
C ALA A 67 6.19 -11.16 4.35
N ALA A 68 6.82 -12.33 4.43
CA ALA A 68 6.77 -13.34 3.38
C ALA A 68 5.33 -13.83 3.15
N PHE A 69 4.59 -14.15 4.22
CA PHE A 69 3.17 -14.52 4.11
C PHE A 69 2.31 -13.40 3.51
N ALA A 70 2.55 -12.15 3.92
CA ALA A 70 1.89 -10.98 3.36
C ALA A 70 2.08 -10.84 1.84
N VAL A 71 3.31 -11.02 1.34
CA VAL A 71 3.61 -10.95 -0.10
C VAL A 71 2.90 -12.06 -0.87
N VAL A 72 2.94 -13.29 -0.36
CA VAL A 72 2.26 -14.44 -0.97
C VAL A 72 0.74 -14.20 -1.01
N TYR A 73 0.16 -13.73 0.09
CA TYR A 73 -1.27 -13.41 0.18
C TYR A 73 -1.68 -12.31 -0.81
N ALA A 74 -0.90 -11.23 -0.89
CA ALA A 74 -1.16 -10.13 -1.82
C ALA A 74 -1.08 -10.60 -3.29
N LEU A 75 -0.13 -11.49 -3.61
CA LEU A 75 0.03 -12.04 -4.95
C LEU A 75 -1.14 -12.97 -5.32
N ILE A 76 -1.57 -13.84 -4.41
CA ILE A 76 -2.74 -14.70 -4.61
C ILE A 76 -4.00 -13.85 -4.80
N LEU A 77 -4.23 -12.85 -3.95
CA LEU A 77 -5.36 -11.94 -4.11
C LEU A 77 -5.34 -11.22 -5.46
N GLY A 78 -4.20 -10.63 -5.85
CA GLY A 78 -4.08 -9.86 -7.08
C GLY A 78 -4.23 -10.68 -8.37
N VAL A 79 -3.72 -11.92 -8.37
CA VAL A 79 -3.74 -12.81 -9.54
C VAL A 79 -5.04 -13.62 -9.61
N VAL A 80 -5.48 -14.19 -8.49
CA VAL A 80 -6.61 -15.15 -8.47
C VAL A 80 -7.93 -14.46 -8.24
N LEU A 81 -8.01 -13.58 -7.22
CA LEU A 81 -9.29 -13.00 -6.81
C LEU A 81 -9.65 -11.76 -7.63
N TYR A 82 -8.71 -10.81 -7.77
CA TYR A 82 -8.94 -9.59 -8.54
C TYR A 82 -8.65 -9.76 -10.03
N ARG A 83 -7.92 -10.82 -10.43
CA ARG A 83 -7.51 -11.13 -11.81
C ARG A 83 -6.95 -9.93 -12.59
N ASN A 84 -6.42 -8.95 -11.87
CA ASN A 84 -5.88 -7.71 -12.44
C ASN A 84 -4.40 -7.83 -12.79
N ILE A 85 -3.71 -8.81 -12.20
CA ILE A 85 -2.27 -9.03 -12.39
C ILE A 85 -2.04 -10.24 -13.29
N LYS A 86 -1.41 -10.01 -14.44
CA LYS A 86 -0.89 -11.09 -15.31
C LYS A 86 0.50 -11.49 -14.80
N LEU A 87 0.77 -12.81 -14.75
CA LEU A 87 2.06 -13.36 -14.29
C LEU A 87 3.27 -12.79 -15.06
N VAL A 88 3.11 -12.47 -16.35
CA VAL A 88 4.14 -11.85 -17.18
C VAL A 88 4.54 -10.44 -16.71
N ASN A 89 3.68 -9.75 -15.96
CA ASN A 89 3.94 -8.41 -15.44
C ASN A 89 4.64 -8.43 -14.07
N LEU A 90 4.77 -9.61 -13.44
CA LEU A 90 5.40 -9.73 -12.11
C LEU A 90 6.81 -9.10 -12.05
N PRO A 91 7.72 -9.33 -13.02
CA PRO A 91 9.05 -8.72 -12.98
C PRO A 91 8.99 -7.19 -12.97
N GLY A 92 8.06 -6.61 -13.74
CA GLY A 92 7.85 -5.16 -13.79
C GLY A 92 7.32 -4.59 -12.46
N ILE A 93 6.46 -5.33 -11.76
CA ILE A 93 5.94 -4.96 -10.44
C ILE A 93 7.07 -5.01 -9.40
N PHE A 94 7.85 -6.09 -9.36
CA PHE A 94 9.00 -6.19 -8.46
C PHE A 94 10.04 -5.10 -8.73
N ALA A 95 10.37 -4.83 -9.99
CA ALA A 95 11.30 -3.76 -10.36
C ALA A 95 10.78 -2.37 -9.94
N ARG A 96 9.47 -2.13 -9.94
CA ARG A 96 8.89 -0.89 -9.45
C ARG A 96 8.96 -0.80 -7.92
N ALA A 97 8.56 -1.86 -7.22
CA ALA A 97 8.64 -1.93 -5.76
C ALA A 97 10.09 -1.76 -5.23
N MET A 98 11.07 -2.37 -5.91
CA MET A 98 12.49 -2.20 -5.58
C MET A 98 12.95 -0.75 -5.79
N ARG A 99 12.54 -0.09 -6.88
CA ARG A 99 12.87 1.32 -7.12
C ARG A 99 12.29 2.23 -6.05
N ASP A 100 11.02 2.03 -5.70
CA ASP A 100 10.36 2.82 -4.66
C ASP A 100 11.07 2.65 -3.31
N SER A 101 11.42 1.41 -2.96
CA SER A 101 12.19 1.10 -1.74
C SER A 101 13.59 1.73 -1.77
N ALA A 102 14.27 1.69 -2.93
CA ALA A 102 15.59 2.27 -3.10
C ALA A 102 15.55 3.80 -2.97
N VAL A 103 14.55 4.48 -3.52
CA VAL A 103 14.39 5.94 -3.37
C VAL A 103 14.27 6.32 -1.90
N ILE A 104 13.46 5.59 -1.12
CA ILE A 104 13.31 5.85 0.32
C ILE A 104 14.63 5.62 1.06
N MET A 105 15.32 4.52 0.78
CA MET A 105 16.65 4.24 1.36
C MET A 105 17.67 5.33 1.01
N VAL A 106 17.67 5.83 -0.22
CA VAL A 106 18.58 6.90 -0.66
C VAL A 106 18.25 8.23 0.00
N ILE A 107 16.99 8.52 0.31
CA ILE A 107 16.63 9.75 1.04
C ILE A 107 16.99 9.64 2.53
N MET A 108 16.89 8.44 3.13
CA MET A 108 17.25 8.23 4.54
C MET A 108 18.76 8.04 4.79
N GLY A 109 19.46 7.39 3.86
CA GLY A 109 20.87 7.04 3.99
C GLY A 109 21.89 8.17 4.16
N PRO A 110 21.72 9.38 3.60
CA PRO A 110 22.72 10.44 3.66
C PRO A 110 22.65 11.26 4.95
N LEU A 111 22.07 10.74 6.04
CA LEU A 111 22.28 11.33 7.37
C LEU A 111 23.74 11.08 7.77
N PRO A 112 24.65 12.08 7.73
CA PRO A 112 25.95 11.93 8.38
C PRO A 112 25.69 11.60 9.85
N PRO A 113 26.50 10.73 10.47
CA PRO A 113 26.42 10.51 11.91
C PRO A 113 26.49 11.88 12.60
N PRO A 114 25.73 12.13 13.67
CA PRO A 114 25.84 13.37 14.42
C PRO A 114 27.28 13.52 14.86
N THR A 115 28.04 14.40 14.21
CA THR A 115 29.35 14.85 14.67
C THR A 115 29.10 15.78 15.84
N GLY A 116 28.84 15.19 17.01
CA GLY A 116 28.93 15.85 18.30
C GLY A 116 30.29 15.51 18.92
N CYS A 117 31.11 16.54 19.14
CA CYS A 117 31.96 16.56 20.32
C CYS A 117 31.08 16.68 21.57
#